data_AF-A0A535WQ15-F1
#
_entry.id   AF-A0A535WQ15-F1
#
_cell.length_a   1.000
_cell.length_b   1.000
_cell.length_c   1.000
_cell.angle_alpha   90.00
_cell.angle_beta   90.00
_cell.angle_gamma   90.00
#
_symmetry.space_group_name_H-M   'P 1'
#
loop_
_entity.id
_entity.type
_entity.pdbx_description
1 polymer ?
#
loop_
_entity_poly.entity_id
_entity_poly.type
_entity_poly.pdbx_seq_one_letter_code
_entity_poly.pdbx_strand_id
1 'polypeptide(L)' 'MRPETKYAKSGKLSIAYQVTGDGPLDLVLVLGFVSHIDVAWEEPHLAQFLNRLATFSRLILFDKRGTGLSDPVAEP' A
#
# COMPACT_ATOMS: atom_id res chain seq x y z
N MET A 1 -4.43 -12.26 7.71
CA MET A 1 -3.40 -11.56 8.50
C MET A 1 -3.09 -10.25 7.79
N ARG A 2 -2.79 -9.18 8.54
CA ARG A 2 -2.40 -7.90 7.92
C ARG A 2 -0.97 -8.01 7.40
N PRO A 3 -0.65 -7.46 6.21
CA PRO A 3 0.70 -7.49 5.68
C PRO A 3 1.64 -6.59 6.51
N GLU A 4 2.92 -6.93 6.53
CA GLU A 4 3.93 -6.09 7.15
C GLU A 4 4.19 -4.83 6.30
N THR A 5 4.13 -3.66 6.94
CA THR A 5 4.50 -2.39 6.30
C THR A 5 6.01 -2.25 6.20
N LYS A 6 6.48 -1.97 4.98
CA LYS A 6 7.88 -1.78 4.63
C LYS A 6 8.06 -0.39 4.02
N TYR A 7 9.32 0.04 3.90
CA TYR A 7 9.65 1.37 3.40
C TYR A 7 10.67 1.31 2.27
N ALA A 8 10.31 1.91 1.14
CA ALA A 8 11.21 2.12 0.01
C ALA A 8 11.77 3.54 0.05
N LYS A 9 13.02 3.73 -0.37
CA LYS A 9 13.63 5.06 -0.46
C LYS A 9 13.37 5.68 -1.83
N SER A 10 12.88 6.91 -1.83
CA SER A 10 12.73 7.79 -2.99
C SER A 10 13.50 9.08 -2.73
N GLY A 11 14.78 9.09 -3.10
CA GLY A 11 15.72 10.12 -2.67
C GLY A 11 15.88 10.12 -1.14
N LYS A 12 15.57 11.24 -0.50
CA LYS A 12 15.58 11.37 0.97
C LYS A 12 14.30 10.90 1.64
N LEU A 13 13.25 10.62 0.85
CA LEU A 13 11.92 10.30 1.34
C LEU A 13 11.73 8.80 1.50
N SER A 14 10.93 8.41 2.48
CA SER A 14 10.49 7.06 2.77
C SER A 14 9.05 6.88 2.30
N ILE A 15 8.83 5.89 1.44
CA ILE A 15 7.50 5.54 0.92
C ILE A 15 7.07 4.24 1.59
N ALA A 16 5.99 4.31 2.36
CA ALA A 16 5.40 3.16 3.01
C ALA A 16 4.66 2.28 1.99
N TYR A 17 4.91 0.98 2.03
CA TYR A 17 4.28 0.02 1.15
C TYR A 17 4.07 -1.33 1.84
N GLN A 18 3.13 -2.11 1.31
CA GLN A 18 2.84 -3.47 1.73
C GLN A 18 2.82 -4.38 0.51
N VAL A 19 3.19 -5.64 0.71
CA VAL A 19 3.17 -6.68 -0.34
C VAL A 19 2.36 -7.86 0.15
N THR A 20 1.48 -8.40 -0.68
CA THR A 20 0.65 -9.58 -0.38
C THR A 20 0.45 -10.43 -1.62
N GLY A 21 0.42 -11.75 -1.44
CA GLY A 21 0.36 -12.70 -2.54
C GLY A 21 1.75 -13.00 -3.13
N ASP A 22 1.80 -14.08 -3.89
CA ASP A 22 3.01 -14.68 -4.46
C ASP A 22 2.85 -15.00 -5.95
N GLY A 23 1.80 -14.46 -6.59
CA GLY A 23 1.55 -14.63 -8.02
C GLY A 23 2.63 -14.01 -8.91
N PRO A 24 2.76 -14.48 -10.17
CA PRO A 24 3.83 -14.05 -11.07
C PRO A 24 3.65 -12.63 -11.64
N LEU A 25 2.45 -12.07 -11.51
CA LEU A 25 2.12 -10.71 -11.95
C LEU A 25 2.32 -9.73 -10.81
N ASP A 26 3.14 -8.70 -11.02
CA ASP A 26 3.20 -7.55 -10.12
C ASP A 26 2.02 -6.61 -10.36
N LEU A 27 1.19 -6.41 -9.34
CA LEU A 27 0.07 -5.47 -9.39
C LEU A 27 0.29 -4.34 -8.39
N VAL A 28 0.52 -3.12 -8.88
CA VAL A 28 0.63 -1.92 -8.05
C VAL A 28 -0.73 -1.25 -7.95
N LEU A 29 -1.25 -1.13 -6.72
CA LEU A 29 -2.50 -0.45 -6.44
C LEU A 29 -2.26 0.83 -5.64
N VAL A 30 -2.68 1.96 -6.21
CA VAL A 30 -2.64 3.27 -5.55
C VAL A 30 -4.05 3.63 -5.11
N LEU A 31 -4.25 3.77 -3.80
CA LEU A 31 -5.54 4.17 -3.24
C LEU A 31 -5.82 5.66 -3.49
N GLY A 32 -7.05 6.09 -3.17
CA GLY A 32 -7.60 7.40 -3.49
C GLY A 32 -6.91 8.60 -2.84
N PHE A 33 -7.62 9.72 -2.71
CA PHE A 33 -7.05 10.97 -2.17
C PHE A 33 -6.70 10.86 -0.68
N VAL A 34 -7.60 10.27 0.12
CA VAL A 34 -7.34 9.92 1.52
C VAL A 34 -7.06 8.43 1.58
N SER A 35 -5.83 8.04 1.91
CA SER A 35 -5.44 6.64 2.04
C SER A 35 -4.51 6.43 3.22
N HIS A 36 -4.56 5.22 3.77
CA HIS A 36 -3.63 4.73 4.77
C HIS A 36 -3.58 3.21 4.65
N ILE A 37 -2.43 2.63 4.29
CA ILE A 37 -2.35 1.21 3.95
C ILE A 37 -2.67 0.28 5.14
N ASP A 38 -2.31 0.64 6.38
CA ASP A 38 -2.69 -0.17 7.55
C ASP A 38 -4.21 -0.16 7.81
N VAL A 39 -4.86 1.00 7.62
CA VAL A 39 -6.31 1.17 7.83
C VAL A 39 -7.12 0.52 6.72
N ALA A 40 -6.56 0.40 5.51
CA ALA A 40 -7.24 -0.25 4.38
C ALA A 40 -7.68 -1.71 4.69
N TRP A 41 -6.96 -2.40 5.58
CA TRP A 41 -7.28 -3.76 6.02
C TRP A 41 -8.33 -3.82 7.14
N GLU A 42 -8.70 -2.68 7.72
CA GLU A 42 -9.71 -2.60 8.78
C GLU A 42 -11.13 -2.50 8.24
N GLU A 43 -11.32 -2.10 6.98
CA GLU A 43 -12.62 -2.15 6.32
C GLU A 43 -12.82 -3.50 5.62
N PRO A 44 -13.70 -4.40 6.11
CA PRO A 44 -13.97 -5.71 5.54
C PRO A 44 -14.09 -5.78 4.01
N HIS A 45 -14.83 -4.87 3.37
CA HIS A 45 -15.03 -4.96 1.92
C HIS A 45 -13.76 -4.64 1.15
N LEU A 46 -13.00 -3.64 1.61
CA LEU A 46 -11.72 -3.30 1.00
C LEU A 46 -10.71 -4.43 1.24
N ALA A 47 -10.60 -4.94 2.45
CA ALA A 47 -9.74 -6.09 2.75
C ALA A 47 -10.08 -7.31 1.88
N GLN A 48 -11.37 -7.61 1.68
CA GLN A 48 -11.79 -8.71 0.81
C GLN A 48 -11.42 -8.47 -0.65
N PHE A 49 -11.59 -7.24 -1.15
CA PHE A 49 -11.16 -6.85 -2.48
C PHE A 49 -9.64 -7.01 -2.66
N LEU A 50 -8.83 -6.51 -1.73
CA LEU A 50 -7.37 -6.64 -1.75
C LEU A 50 -6.93 -8.11 -1.70
N ASN A 51 -7.56 -8.92 -0.86
CA ASN A 51 -7.28 -10.36 -0.81
C ASN A 51 -7.58 -11.06 -2.14
N ARG A 52 -8.65 -10.67 -2.84
CA ARG A 52 -8.98 -11.23 -4.17
C ARG A 52 -7.99 -10.82 -5.25
N LEU A 53 -7.41 -9.62 -5.16
CA LEU A 53 -6.33 -9.21 -6.06
C LEU A 53 -5.05 -10.03 -5.79
N ALA A 54 -4.73 -10.26 -4.52
CA ALA A 54 -3.55 -11.01 -4.10
C ALA A 54 -3.61 -12.51 -4.45
N THR A 55 -4.78 -13.09 -4.79
CA THR A 55 -4.86 -14.52 -5.13
C THR A 55 -4.22 -14.88 -6.47
N PHE A 56 -4.00 -13.90 -7.36
CA PHE A 56 -3.42 -14.14 -8.69
C PHE A 56 -2.22 -13.23 -9.00
N SER A 57 -1.82 -12.39 -8.05
CA SER A 57 -0.76 -11.39 -8.23
C SER A 57 0.10 -11.26 -6.98
N ARG A 58 1.29 -10.70 -7.13
CA ARG A 58 2.01 -10.05 -6.05
C ARG A 58 1.47 -8.62 -5.96
N LEU A 59 0.47 -8.44 -5.10
CA LEU A 59 -0.18 -7.16 -4.87
C LEU A 59 0.72 -6.25 -4.03
N ILE A 60 0.97 -5.04 -4.53
CA ILE A 60 1.80 -4.02 -3.91
C ILE A 60 0.93 -2.78 -3.68
N LEU A 61 0.69 -2.46 -2.42
CA LEU A 61 0.02 -1.21 -2.01
C LEU A 61 1.06 -0.23 -1.51
N PHE A 62 0.87 1.06 -1.77
CA PHE A 62 1.68 2.09 -1.12
C PHE A 62 0.87 3.34 -0.84
N ASP A 63 1.28 4.07 0.21
CA ASP A 63 0.79 5.41 0.45
C ASP A 63 1.59 6.39 -0.40
N LYS A 64 0.92 7.23 -1.19
CA LYS A 64 1.59 8.32 -1.92
C LYS A 64 2.29 9.25 -0.93
N ARG A 65 3.32 9.96 -1.39
CA ARG A 65 3.96 11.02 -0.61
C ARG A 65 2.89 11.99 -0.05
N GLY A 66 2.95 12.27 1.24
CA GLY A 66 1.96 13.12 1.92
C GLY A 66 0.66 12.42 2.34
N THR A 67 0.56 11.11 2.17
CA THR A 67 -0.60 10.33 2.62
C THR A 67 -0.16 9.21 3.55
N GLY A 68 -1.08 8.77 4.43
CA GLY A 68 -0.90 7.62 5.30
C GLY A 68 0.44 7.61 6.02
N LEU A 69 1.21 6.54 5.81
CA LEU A 69 2.49 6.29 6.49
C LEU A 69 3.72 6.79 5.71
N SER A 70 3.55 7.34 4.51
CA SER A 70 4.66 7.87 3.72
C SER A 70 5.08 9.25 4.21
N ASP A 71 6.35 9.59 3.98
CA ASP A 71 6.87 10.91 4.36
C ASP A 71 6.00 12.06 3.81
N PRO A 72 5.86 13.16 4.55
CA PRO A 72 5.07 14.31 4.14
C PRO A 72 5.62 14.95 2.86
N VAL A 73 4.76 15.67 2.13
CA VAL A 73 5.24 16.62 1.12
C VAL A 73 5.85 17.80 1.89
N ALA A 74 7.01 18.29 1.47
CA ALA A 74 7.55 19.53 2.02
C ALA A 74 6.50 20.65 1.88
N GLU A 75 6.40 21.52 2.90
CA GLU A 75 5.59 22.73 2.79
C GLU A 75 6.07 23.55 1.57
N PRO A 76 5.15 24.17 0.80
CA PRO A 76 5.51 25.04 -0.31
C PRO A 76 6.33 26.26 0.13
#